data_AF-A0A6H1ZBT4-F1
#
_entry.id   AF-A0A6H1ZBT4-F1
#
_cell.length_a   1.000
_cell.length_b   1.000
_cell.length_c   1.000
_cell.angle_alpha   90.00
_cell.angle_beta   90.00
_cell.angle_gamma   90.00
#
_symmetry.space_group_name_H-M   'P 1'
#
loop_
_entity.id
_entity.type
_entity.pdbx_description
1 polymer ?
#
loop_
_entity_poly.entity_id
_entity_poly.type
_entity_poly.pdbx_seq_one_letter_code
_entity_poly.pdbx_strand_id
1 'polypeptide(L)'
;MTTFRLTYNNTNVDIKVRRDGLGFQLVQKKSLLRSSSGKIQTINQHGIQEIDVKAIFATAVYKQLFGWWAWARQGKVFAFTMDSTKTGNTTLDDAAAAAQKVIPLTGTGDFTVGDVCLIRAADNDDEFELVEIASISAGVSVTAVDNLVYSYTSGDVFRHWHYWPDVISLDDEFNPKLLSGSGFYEHTFKFAEKL
;
A
#
# COMPACT_ATOMS: atom_id res chain seq x y z
N MET A 1 13.45 -14.16 -2.90
CA MET A 1 12.53 -14.42 -1.77
C MET A 1 11.94 -13.09 -1.38
N THR A 2 10.62 -12.92 -1.47
CA THR A 2 9.95 -11.64 -1.17
C THR A 2 9.85 -11.49 0.35
N THR A 3 10.16 -10.29 0.86
CA THR A 3 10.04 -9.96 2.28
C THR A 3 9.07 -8.80 2.38
N PHE A 4 7.92 -9.00 3.00
CA PHE A 4 7.03 -7.88 3.29
C PHE A 4 7.43 -7.26 4.64
N ARG A 5 7.13 -5.98 4.82
CA ARG A 5 7.48 -5.22 6.02
C ARG A 5 6.25 -4.55 6.60
N LEU A 6 6.17 -4.59 7.93
CA LEU A 6 5.31 -3.73 8.72
C LEU A 6 6.19 -2.68 9.40
N THR A 7 5.82 -1.40 9.30
CA THR A 7 6.54 -0.29 9.94
C THR A 7 5.60 0.44 10.89
N TYR A 8 5.92 0.45 12.18
CA TYR A 8 5.13 1.13 13.20
C TYR A 8 6.06 1.76 14.24
N ASN A 9 5.79 2.98 14.69
CA ASN A 9 6.58 3.65 15.73
C ASN A 9 8.11 3.53 15.50
N ASN A 10 8.57 3.82 14.28
CA ASN A 10 9.97 3.67 13.84
C ASN A 10 10.58 2.26 13.97
N THR A 11 9.74 1.24 14.14
CA THR A 11 10.11 -0.17 14.23
C THR A 11 9.70 -0.89 12.95
N ASN A 12 10.63 -1.63 12.35
CA ASN A 12 10.37 -2.46 11.19
C ASN A 12 10.27 -3.93 11.60
N VAL A 13 9.26 -4.64 11.11
CA VAL A 13 9.11 -6.09 11.22
C VAL A 13 9.13 -6.69 9.84
N ASP A 14 10.23 -7.36 9.52
CA ASP A 14 10.45 -7.99 8.22
C ASP A 14 9.99 -9.45 8.25
N ILE A 15 9.04 -9.79 7.38
CA ILE A 15 8.41 -11.09 7.33
C ILE A 15 8.80 -11.76 6.02
N LYS A 16 9.71 -12.73 6.11
CA LYS A 16 10.12 -13.56 4.98
C LYS A 16 9.01 -14.54 4.65
N VAL A 17 8.36 -14.36 3.50
CA VAL A 17 7.27 -15.23 3.06
C VAL A 17 7.80 -16.27 2.08
N ARG A 18 7.32 -17.51 2.20
CA ARG A 18 7.42 -18.47 1.09
C ARG A 18 6.37 -18.07 0.05
N ARG A 19 6.79 -17.95 -1.23
CA ARG A 19 5.90 -17.55 -2.33
C ARG A 19 4.64 -18.42 -2.43
N ASP A 20 4.76 -19.69 -2.07
CA ASP A 20 3.72 -20.72 -2.21
C ASP A 20 2.47 -20.48 -1.33
N GLY A 21 2.49 -19.47 -0.44
CA GLY A 21 1.38 -19.13 0.46
C GLY A 21 0.93 -17.68 0.39
N LEU A 22 1.50 -16.84 -0.49
CA LEU A 22 1.07 -15.45 -0.66
C LEU A 22 -0.18 -15.40 -1.54
N GLY A 23 -1.34 -15.27 -0.90
CA GLY A 23 -2.52 -14.70 -1.52
C GLY A 23 -2.52 -13.21 -1.23
N PHE A 24 -2.44 -12.37 -2.27
CA PHE A 24 -2.73 -10.96 -2.18
C PHE A 24 -4.11 -10.76 -2.79
N GLN A 25 -5.05 -10.29 -1.97
CA GLN A 25 -6.37 -9.90 -2.46
C GLN A 25 -6.57 -8.42 -2.15
N LEU A 26 -6.69 -7.63 -3.21
CA LEU A 26 -7.15 -6.25 -3.13
C LEU A 26 -8.66 -6.26 -3.27
N VAL A 27 -9.38 -5.90 -2.22
CA VAL A 27 -10.84 -5.72 -2.28
C VAL A 27 -11.14 -4.23 -2.23
N GLN A 28 -11.70 -3.71 -3.32
CA GLN A 28 -12.17 -2.33 -3.39
C GLN A 28 -13.65 -2.31 -3.01
N LYS A 29 -13.99 -1.72 -1.86
CA LYS A 29 -15.38 -1.60 -1.43
C LYS A 29 -15.99 -0.28 -1.90
N LYS A 30 -17.17 -0.38 -2.53
CA LYS A 30 -18.00 0.78 -2.86
C LYS A 30 -18.71 1.26 -1.59
N SER A 31 -18.42 2.46 -1.12
CA SER A 31 -19.13 3.04 0.02
C SER A 31 -20.48 3.60 -0.42
N LEU A 32 -21.56 3.22 0.26
CA LEU A 32 -22.91 3.77 0.03
C LEU A 32 -23.25 4.71 1.18
N LEU A 33 -23.12 6.02 0.97
CA LEU A 33 -23.61 7.00 1.94
C LEU A 33 -25.14 7.09 1.84
N ARG A 34 -25.83 6.69 2.92
CA ARG A 34 -27.27 6.95 3.08
C ARG A 34 -27.44 8.33 3.68
N SER A 35 -28.01 9.27 2.92
CA SER A 35 -28.41 10.56 3.48
C SER A 35 -29.57 10.35 4.47
N SER A 36 -29.67 11.25 5.46
CA SER A 36 -30.81 11.34 6.38
C SER A 36 -32.15 11.63 5.70
N SER A 37 -32.14 11.94 4.40
CA SER A 37 -33.33 12.15 3.57
C SER A 37 -33.86 10.87 2.88
N GLY A 38 -33.26 9.70 3.13
CA GLY A 38 -33.73 8.42 2.58
C GLY A 38 -33.47 8.25 1.08
N LYS A 39 -32.78 9.20 0.43
CA LYS A 39 -32.26 9.04 -0.94
C LYS A 39 -30.88 8.42 -0.87
N ILE A 40 -30.71 7.26 -1.52
CA ILE A 40 -29.38 6.69 -1.75
C ILE A 40 -28.71 7.59 -2.80
N GLN A 41 -27.82 8.48 -2.38
CA GLN A 41 -26.88 9.09 -3.31
C GLN A 41 -25.77 8.06 -3.53
N THR A 42 -25.75 7.45 -4.70
CA THR A 42 -24.60 6.65 -5.13
C THR A 42 -23.46 7.62 -5.45
N ILE A 43 -22.70 8.00 -4.43
CA ILE A 43 -21.38 8.56 -4.66
C ILE A 43 -20.52 7.34 -5.01
N ASN A 44 -20.03 7.26 -6.25
CA ASN A 44 -18.95 6.34 -6.56
C ASN A 44 -17.75 6.86 -5.77
N GLN A 45 -17.53 6.28 -4.59
CA GLN A 45 -16.34 6.48 -3.81
C GLN A 45 -15.75 5.09 -3.64
N HIS A 46 -14.76 4.79 -4.47
CA HIS A 46 -13.98 3.59 -4.40
C HIS A 46 -12.86 3.75 -3.36
N GLY A 47 -13.24 4.05 -2.11
CA GLY A 47 -12.28 4.58 -1.15
C GLY A 47 -11.45 3.54 -0.40
N ILE A 48 -12.05 2.43 0.04
CA ILE A 48 -11.36 1.52 0.96
C ILE A 48 -10.75 0.35 0.19
N GLN A 49 -9.42 0.34 0.14
CA GLN A 49 -8.63 -0.83 -0.25
C GLN A 49 -8.44 -1.73 0.96
N GLU A 50 -9.05 -2.92 0.95
CA GLU A 50 -8.73 -3.98 1.89
C GLU A 50 -7.64 -4.87 1.33
N ILE A 51 -6.70 -5.24 2.19
CA ILE A 51 -5.48 -5.97 1.86
C ILE A 51 -5.43 -7.20 2.75
N ASP A 52 -5.60 -8.36 2.14
CA ASP A 52 -5.44 -9.65 2.80
C ASP A 52 -4.09 -10.27 2.41
N VAL A 53 -3.26 -10.58 3.40
CA VAL A 53 -1.90 -11.11 3.21
C VAL A 53 -1.71 -12.34 4.05
N LYS A 54 -1.70 -13.50 3.40
CA LYS A 54 -1.37 -14.76 4.05
C LYS A 54 0.15 -14.92 4.17
N ALA A 55 0.63 -15.18 5.39
CA ALA A 55 2.03 -15.21 5.73
C ALA A 55 2.40 -16.44 6.57
N ILE A 56 3.62 -16.95 6.36
CA ILE A 56 4.26 -17.95 7.22
C ILE A 56 5.56 -17.36 7.75
N PHE A 57 5.78 -17.43 9.07
CA PHE A 57 6.93 -16.78 9.71
C PHE A 57 7.48 -17.57 10.91
N ALA A 58 8.76 -17.39 11.21
CA ALA A 58 9.44 -18.11 12.28
C ALA A 58 9.07 -17.56 13.67
N THR A 59 9.29 -18.35 14.73
CA THR A 59 9.07 -17.96 16.13
C THR A 59 9.76 -16.65 16.53
N ALA A 60 10.90 -16.31 15.94
CA ALA A 60 11.58 -15.05 16.23
C ALA A 60 10.76 -13.83 15.76
N VAL A 61 10.16 -13.91 14.57
CA VAL A 61 9.29 -12.88 13.99
C VAL A 61 7.97 -12.79 14.76
N TYR A 62 7.43 -13.94 15.20
CA TYR A 62 6.22 -14.00 16.03
C TYR A 62 6.30 -13.09 17.27
N LYS A 63 7.45 -13.04 17.95
CA LYS A 63 7.63 -12.15 19.12
C LYS A 63 7.61 -10.66 18.74
N GLN A 64 8.19 -10.30 17.61
CA GLN A 64 8.19 -8.91 17.12
C GLN A 64 6.76 -8.48 16.73
N LEU A 65 5.98 -9.40 16.18
CA LEU A 65 4.59 -9.14 15.79
C LEU A 65 3.66 -8.86 16.96
N PHE A 66 3.98 -9.29 18.19
CA PHE A 66 3.22 -8.85 19.37
C PHE A 66 3.35 -7.36 19.63
N GLY A 67 4.52 -6.78 19.37
CA GLY A 67 4.72 -5.33 19.49
C GLY A 67 3.89 -4.57 18.45
N TRP A 68 3.91 -5.04 17.21
CA TRP A 68 3.05 -4.51 16.14
C TRP A 68 1.58 -4.66 16.49
N TRP A 69 1.13 -5.84 16.91
CA TRP A 69 -0.27 -6.09 17.25
C TRP A 69 -0.75 -5.21 18.41
N ALA A 70 0.08 -5.05 19.45
CA ALA A 70 -0.23 -4.16 20.55
C ALA A 70 -0.46 -2.70 20.11
N TRP A 71 0.24 -2.26 19.06
CA TRP A 71 0.05 -0.95 18.41
C TRP A 71 -1.21 -0.94 17.55
N ALA A 72 -1.32 -1.87 16.61
CA ALA A 72 -2.39 -1.94 15.61
C ALA A 72 -3.78 -2.08 16.24
N ARG A 73 -3.93 -2.92 17.27
CA ARG A 73 -5.21 -3.13 17.99
C ARG A 73 -5.75 -1.88 18.70
N GLN A 74 -4.94 -0.83 18.83
CA GLN A 74 -5.39 0.48 19.34
C GLN A 74 -6.00 1.35 18.24
N GLY A 75 -6.17 0.83 17.02
CA GLY A 75 -6.59 1.60 15.85
C GLY A 75 -5.52 2.56 15.32
N LYS A 76 -4.25 2.36 15.72
CA LYS A 76 -3.14 3.21 15.29
C LYS A 76 -2.66 2.80 13.90
N VAL A 77 -2.29 3.82 13.13
CA VAL A 77 -1.79 3.66 11.76
C VAL A 77 -0.38 3.07 11.77
N PHE A 78 -0.09 2.25 10.75
CA PHE A 78 1.23 1.73 10.44
C PHE A 78 1.39 1.62 8.92
N ALA A 79 2.62 1.46 8.45
CA ALA A 79 2.90 1.24 7.04
C ALA A 79 3.06 -0.25 6.73
N PHE A 80 2.69 -0.64 5.52
CA PHE A 80 2.81 -2.00 5.00
C PHE A 80 3.40 -1.98 3.59
N THR A 81 4.41 -2.80 3.32
CA THR A 81 4.89 -3.05 1.94
C THR A 81 5.08 -4.53 1.68
N MET A 82 4.74 -5.00 0.48
CA MET A 82 5.03 -6.37 0.04
C MET A 82 6.51 -6.62 -0.23
N ASP A 83 7.28 -5.57 -0.53
CA ASP A 83 8.72 -5.63 -0.72
C ASP A 83 9.38 -4.59 0.19
N SER A 84 10.10 -5.08 1.20
CA SER A 84 10.72 -4.25 2.23
C SER A 84 11.76 -3.25 1.71
N THR A 85 12.16 -3.35 0.44
CA THR A 85 13.05 -2.40 -0.24
C THR A 85 12.29 -1.35 -1.06
N LYS A 86 10.98 -1.52 -1.26
CA LYS A 86 10.12 -0.66 -2.08
C LYS A 86 9.15 0.08 -1.18
N THR A 87 9.61 1.20 -0.62
CA THR A 87 8.87 2.06 0.32
C THR A 87 8.79 3.52 -0.14
N GLY A 88 9.13 3.80 -1.40
CA GLY A 88 8.97 5.11 -1.99
C GLY A 88 7.51 5.57 -2.00
N ASN A 89 7.30 6.75 -1.43
CA ASN A 89 6.03 7.47 -1.37
C ASN A 89 6.35 8.96 -1.41
N THR A 90 5.82 9.65 -2.41
CA THR A 90 6.05 11.06 -2.65
C THR A 90 4.77 11.67 -3.24
N THR A 91 4.83 12.96 -3.53
CA THR A 91 3.77 13.68 -4.23
C THR A 91 4.30 14.30 -5.50
N LEU A 92 3.38 14.60 -6.42
CA LEU A 92 3.69 15.38 -7.60
C LEU A 92 4.10 16.80 -7.20
N ASP A 93 5.13 17.32 -7.87
CA ASP A 93 5.62 18.70 -7.68
C ASP A 93 4.84 19.70 -8.54
N ASP A 94 4.43 19.27 -9.74
CA ASP A 94 3.64 20.04 -10.70
C ASP A 94 2.59 19.12 -11.37
N ALA A 95 1.75 19.68 -12.25
CA ALA A 95 0.77 18.90 -13.00
C ALA A 95 1.43 17.92 -13.99
N ALA A 96 0.82 16.76 -14.16
CA ALA A 96 1.17 15.76 -15.17
C ALA A 96 -0.06 15.53 -16.05
N ALA A 97 -0.04 15.97 -17.31
CA ALA A 97 -1.22 15.89 -18.15
C ALA A 97 -1.38 14.50 -18.79
N ALA A 98 -2.63 14.13 -19.07
CA ALA A 98 -2.93 12.95 -19.88
C ALA A 98 -2.19 12.99 -21.22
N ALA A 99 -1.89 11.81 -21.77
CA ALA A 99 -1.06 11.62 -22.97
C ALA A 99 0.42 12.06 -22.84
N GLN A 100 0.89 12.44 -21.65
CA GLN A 100 2.31 12.69 -21.37
C GLN A 100 2.95 11.51 -20.63
N LYS A 101 4.28 11.46 -20.63
CA LYS A 101 5.05 10.43 -19.89
C LYS A 101 5.80 10.97 -18.68
N VAL A 102 6.03 12.28 -18.64
CA VAL A 102 6.84 12.91 -17.59
C VAL A 102 5.95 13.21 -16.40
N ILE A 103 6.34 12.72 -15.23
CA ILE A 103 5.64 12.90 -13.97
C ILE A 103 6.61 13.68 -13.05
N PRO A 104 6.37 14.97 -12.80
CA PRO A 104 7.19 15.78 -11.91
C PRO A 104 6.94 15.36 -10.46
N LEU A 105 7.98 15.05 -9.71
CA LEU A 105 7.90 14.55 -8.33
C LEU A 105 8.73 15.40 -7.39
N THR A 106 8.23 15.58 -6.16
CA THR A 106 8.97 16.32 -5.11
C THR A 106 10.26 15.60 -4.67
N GLY A 107 10.36 14.28 -4.92
CA GLY A 107 11.59 13.52 -4.70
C GLY A 107 11.59 12.18 -5.44
N THR A 108 12.77 11.76 -5.92
CA THR A 108 12.92 10.52 -6.70
C THR A 108 13.83 9.46 -6.04
N GLY A 109 14.31 9.71 -4.82
CA GLY A 109 15.40 8.93 -4.20
C GLY A 109 15.04 7.47 -3.88
N ASP A 110 13.75 7.18 -3.68
CA ASP A 110 13.24 5.87 -3.30
C ASP A 110 12.69 5.05 -4.50
N PHE A 111 12.95 5.52 -5.72
CA PHE A 111 12.48 4.89 -6.95
C PHE A 111 13.67 4.46 -7.83
N THR A 112 13.46 3.39 -8.58
CA THR A 112 14.41 2.85 -9.53
C THR A 112 13.73 2.58 -10.87
N VAL A 113 14.50 2.60 -11.96
CA VAL A 113 13.98 2.26 -13.29
C VAL A 113 13.44 0.83 -13.29
N GLY A 114 12.27 0.63 -13.90
CA GLY A 114 11.51 -0.62 -13.92
C GLY A 114 10.57 -0.82 -12.73
N ASP A 115 10.54 0.11 -11.76
CA ASP A 115 9.55 0.05 -10.69
C ASP A 115 8.15 0.34 -11.21
N VAL A 116 7.16 -0.37 -10.66
CA VAL A 116 5.74 -0.15 -10.90
C VAL A 116 5.16 0.66 -9.75
N CYS A 117 4.72 1.87 -10.07
CA CYS A 117 4.19 2.84 -9.12
C CYS A 117 2.71 3.12 -9.40
N LEU A 118 1.99 3.47 -8.35
CA LEU A 118 0.65 4.02 -8.40
C LEU A 118 0.74 5.54 -8.38
N ILE A 119 -0.03 6.16 -9.27
CA ILE A 119 -0.38 7.58 -9.21
C ILE A 119 -1.88 7.70 -8.91
N ARG A 120 -2.26 8.58 -7.98
CA ARG A 120 -3.66 8.75 -7.53
C ARG A 120 -3.94 10.21 -7.16
N ALA A 121 -5.10 10.70 -7.58
CA ALA A 121 -5.59 12.02 -7.21
C ALA A 121 -5.78 12.16 -5.69
N ALA A 122 -5.34 13.28 -5.11
CA ALA A 122 -5.42 13.53 -3.67
C ALA A 122 -6.83 13.93 -3.19
N ASP A 123 -7.69 14.37 -4.10
CA ASP A 123 -9.03 14.90 -3.81
C ASP A 123 -10.10 13.81 -3.58
N ASN A 124 -9.67 12.54 -3.44
CA ASN A 124 -10.54 11.36 -3.37
C ASN A 124 -11.38 11.14 -4.64
N ASP A 125 -10.98 11.68 -5.79
CA ASP A 125 -11.51 11.19 -7.05
C ASP A 125 -11.07 9.73 -7.27
N ASP A 126 -11.87 8.97 -8.02
CA ASP A 126 -11.66 7.55 -8.26
C ASP A 126 -10.53 7.30 -9.31
N GLU A 127 -9.80 8.35 -9.70
CA GLU A 127 -8.77 8.33 -10.73
C GLU A 127 -7.42 7.86 -10.16
N PHE A 128 -7.01 6.66 -10.56
CA PHE A 128 -5.67 6.14 -10.34
C PHE A 128 -5.21 5.31 -11.54
N GLU A 129 -3.90 5.24 -11.75
CA GLU A 129 -3.30 4.34 -12.73
C GLU A 129 -1.96 3.80 -12.23
N LEU A 130 -1.50 2.72 -12.85
CA LEU A 130 -0.19 2.12 -12.58
C LEU A 130 0.77 2.47 -13.71
N VAL A 131 1.96 2.94 -13.35
CA VAL A 131 3.00 3.34 -14.30
C VAL A 131 4.29 2.59 -14.01
N GLU A 132 4.94 2.09 -15.06
CA GLU A 132 6.31 1.58 -14.99
C GLU A 132 7.30 2.71 -15.29
N ILE A 133 8.34 2.86 -14.46
CA ILE A 133 9.35 3.91 -14.63
C ILE A 133 10.35 3.51 -15.73
N ALA A 134 10.38 4.26 -16.83
CA ALA A 134 11.37 4.12 -17.90
C ALA A 134 12.69 4.83 -17.61
N SER A 135 12.64 6.02 -16.99
CA SER A 135 13.84 6.79 -16.62
C SER A 135 13.57 7.72 -15.44
N ILE A 136 14.63 8.16 -14.77
CA ILE A 136 14.56 9.05 -13.61
C ILE A 136 15.48 10.26 -13.84
N SER A 137 14.90 11.45 -13.72
CA SER A 137 15.64 12.71 -13.55
C SER A 137 15.74 12.99 -12.05
N ALA A 138 16.95 12.81 -11.50
CA ALA A 138 17.16 12.80 -10.05
C ALA A 138 16.65 14.07 -9.37
N GLY A 139 15.73 13.90 -8.41
CA GLY A 139 15.14 14.98 -7.62
C GLY A 139 14.13 15.86 -8.36
N VAL A 140 13.71 15.47 -9.57
CA VAL A 140 12.84 16.32 -10.42
C VAL A 140 11.64 15.55 -10.96
N SER A 141 11.86 14.41 -11.61
CA SER A 141 10.78 13.71 -12.31
C SER A 141 11.12 12.26 -12.63
N VAL A 142 10.08 11.50 -12.95
CA VAL A 142 10.20 10.19 -13.60
C VAL A 142 9.55 10.27 -14.98
N THR A 143 10.03 9.43 -15.90
CA THR A 143 9.36 9.21 -17.19
C THR A 143 8.76 7.81 -17.19
N ALA A 144 7.44 7.70 -17.40
CA ALA A 144 6.74 6.44 -17.53
C ALA A 144 7.05 5.75 -18.87
N VAL A 145 6.92 4.43 -18.93
CA VAL A 145 7.03 3.64 -20.19
C VAL A 145 5.91 4.02 -21.15
N ASP A 146 4.68 4.07 -20.65
CA ASP A 146 3.47 4.44 -21.40
C ASP A 146 3.03 5.88 -21.08
N ASN A 147 2.16 6.42 -21.93
CA ASN A 147 1.53 7.71 -21.66
C ASN A 147 0.49 7.57 -20.55
N LEU A 148 0.38 8.60 -19.70
CA LEU A 148 -0.69 8.72 -18.72
C LEU A 148 -2.07 8.71 -19.39
N VAL A 149 -3.02 8.03 -18.75
CA VAL A 149 -4.43 8.02 -19.16
C VAL A 149 -5.14 9.25 -18.60
N TYR A 150 -4.88 9.60 -17.34
CA TYR A 150 -5.50 10.72 -16.63
C TYR A 150 -4.55 11.90 -16.48
N SER A 151 -5.10 13.03 -16.08
CA SER A 151 -4.31 14.20 -15.71
C SER A 151 -4.25 14.31 -14.20
N TYR A 152 -3.08 14.61 -13.67
CA TYR A 152 -2.81 14.76 -12.25
C TYR A 152 -2.29 16.16 -11.97
N THR A 153 -2.50 16.61 -10.74
CA THR A 153 -2.12 17.94 -10.25
C THR A 153 -1.05 17.86 -9.16
N SER A 154 -0.42 19.01 -8.86
CA SER A 154 0.55 19.09 -7.76
C SER A 154 -0.10 18.66 -6.44
N GLY A 155 0.62 17.86 -5.66
CA GLY A 155 0.12 17.26 -4.42
C GLY A 155 -0.52 15.88 -4.56
N ASP A 156 -0.80 15.43 -5.79
CA ASP A 156 -1.27 14.05 -6.02
C ASP A 156 -0.23 13.01 -5.61
N VAL A 157 -0.70 11.83 -5.24
CA VAL A 157 0.14 10.79 -4.63
C VAL A 157 0.87 10.00 -5.70
N PHE A 158 2.17 9.77 -5.49
CA PHE A 158 2.98 8.83 -6.27
C PHE A 158 3.72 7.87 -5.33
N ARG A 159 3.41 6.58 -5.39
CA ARG A 159 3.99 5.57 -4.49
C ARG A 159 4.24 4.24 -5.17
N HIS A 160 5.09 3.39 -4.60
CA HIS A 160 5.17 1.99 -5.05
C HIS A 160 3.80 1.32 -4.95
N TRP A 161 3.43 0.55 -5.98
CA TRP A 161 2.10 -0.06 -6.07
C TRP A 161 1.77 -0.91 -4.83
N HIS A 162 2.74 -1.69 -4.35
CA HIS A 162 2.58 -2.54 -3.18
C HIS A 162 3.09 -1.92 -1.87
N TYR A 163 3.15 -0.59 -1.77
CA TYR A 163 3.46 0.10 -0.53
C TYR A 163 2.30 0.98 -0.08
N TRP A 164 1.77 0.71 1.10
CA TRP A 164 0.73 1.50 1.75
C TRP A 164 1.32 2.19 2.98
N PRO A 165 1.53 3.52 2.94
CA PRO A 165 2.14 4.24 4.06
C PRO A 165 1.24 4.30 5.29
N ASP A 166 -0.07 4.29 5.07
CA ASP A 166 -1.07 4.47 6.12
C ASP A 166 -2.16 3.41 6.03
N VAL A 167 -2.02 2.35 6.83
CA VAL A 167 -3.03 1.30 7.00
C VAL A 167 -3.44 1.13 8.46
N ILE A 168 -4.63 0.57 8.66
CA ILE A 168 -5.11 0.06 9.94
C ILE A 168 -5.33 -1.45 9.83
N SER A 169 -5.24 -2.16 10.96
CA SER A 169 -5.60 -3.58 10.99
C SER A 169 -7.12 -3.73 11.06
N LEU A 170 -7.64 -4.69 10.31
CA LEU A 170 -9.02 -5.17 10.35
C LEU A 170 -9.16 -6.45 11.18
N ASP A 171 -8.06 -6.95 11.73
CA ASP A 171 -8.07 -8.13 12.58
C ASP A 171 -8.65 -7.76 13.95
N ASP A 172 -9.58 -8.58 14.46
CA ASP A 172 -10.07 -8.47 15.84
C ASP A 172 -9.10 -9.14 16.83
N GLU A 173 -8.33 -10.11 16.35
CA GLU A 173 -7.36 -10.87 17.12
C GLU A 173 -6.12 -11.27 16.29
N PHE A 174 -4.96 -11.32 16.96
CA PHE A 174 -3.74 -11.86 16.39
C PHE A 174 -3.44 -13.24 16.98
N ASN A 175 -4.01 -14.28 16.36
CA ASN A 175 -3.89 -15.68 16.79
C ASN A 175 -3.25 -16.55 15.69
N PRO A 176 -1.93 -16.43 15.48
CA PRO A 176 -1.25 -17.16 14.41
C PRO A 176 -1.14 -18.67 14.74
N LYS A 177 -1.40 -19.51 13.75
CA LYS A 177 -1.43 -20.97 13.89
C LYS A 177 -0.02 -21.56 13.82
N LEU A 178 0.42 -22.26 14.86
CA LEU A 178 1.67 -23.03 14.82
C LEU A 178 1.56 -24.17 13.80
N LEU A 179 2.49 -24.22 12.86
CA LEU A 179 2.61 -25.29 11.88
C LEU A 179 3.36 -26.47 12.52
N SER A 180 2.69 -27.62 12.58
CA SER A 180 3.17 -28.82 13.29
C SER A 180 4.61 -29.17 12.91
N GLY A 181 5.46 -29.39 13.92
CA GLY A 181 6.85 -29.85 13.75
C GLY A 181 7.82 -28.85 13.12
N SER A 182 7.42 -27.60 12.89
CA SER A 182 8.20 -26.68 12.03
C SER A 182 8.82 -25.48 12.75
N GLY A 183 8.28 -25.07 13.91
CA GLY A 183 8.68 -23.79 14.56
C GLY A 183 8.27 -22.55 13.75
N PHE A 184 7.37 -22.71 12.79
CA PHE A 184 6.77 -21.64 12.00
C PHE A 184 5.30 -21.46 12.38
N TYR A 185 4.83 -20.25 12.17
CA TYR A 185 3.46 -19.82 12.38
C TYR A 185 2.85 -19.36 11.06
N GLU A 186 1.54 -19.53 10.92
CA GLU A 186 0.75 -19.06 9.78
C GLU A 186 -0.33 -18.07 10.26
N HIS A 187 -0.50 -16.96 9.55
CA HIS A 187 -1.56 -15.99 9.80
C HIS A 187 -1.96 -15.29 8.50
N THR A 188 -3.22 -14.88 8.40
CA THR A 188 -3.68 -14.00 7.32
C THR A 188 -3.91 -12.64 7.94
N PHE A 189 -3.04 -11.69 7.61
CA PHE A 189 -3.19 -10.31 8.04
C PHE A 189 -4.24 -9.63 7.19
N LYS A 190 -5.06 -8.79 7.81
CA LYS A 190 -6.08 -8.00 7.11
C LYS A 190 -5.91 -6.54 7.42
N PHE A 191 -5.75 -5.72 6.39
CA PHE A 191 -5.56 -4.29 6.52
C PHE A 191 -6.58 -3.51 5.70
N ALA A 192 -6.83 -2.26 6.10
CA ALA A 192 -7.49 -1.27 5.27
C ALA A 192 -6.57 -0.06 5.10
N GLU A 193 -6.45 0.46 3.87
CA GLU A 193 -5.85 1.77 3.64
C GLU A 193 -6.70 2.83 4.35
N LYS A 194 -6.02 3.69 5.12
CA LYS A 194 -6.66 4.81 5.79
C LYS A 194 -6.66 5.99 4.83
N LEU A 195 -7.84 6.30 4.28
CA LEU A 195 -8.09 7.56 3.58
C LEU A 195 -8.27 8.72 4.57
#